data_AF-A0A1V5PRI3-F1
#
_entry.id   AF-A0A1V5PRI3-F1
#
_cell.length_a   1.000
_cell.length_b   1.000
_cell.length_c   1.000
_cell.angle_alpha   90.00
_cell.angle_beta   90.00
_cell.angle_gamma   90.00
#
_symmetry.space_group_name_H-M   'P 1'
#
loop_
_entity.id
_entity.type
_entity.pdbx_description
1 polymer ?
#
loop_
_entity_poly.entity_id
_entity_poly.type
_entity_poly.pdbx_seq_one_letter_code
_entity_poly.pdbx_strand_id
1 'polypeptide(L)' 'MGVIKIYSVEFNTKPENGFIKIPEEYNKLNLKNLKVILIIDDEKNEEKDEIDKFFENYNFDLSSFKFNREEANER' A
#
# COMPACT_ATOMS: atom_id res chain seq x y z
N MET A 1 41.49 18.64 -6.36
CA MET A 1 40.38 17.77 -6.80
C MET A 1 39.39 17.70 -5.64
N GLY A 2 38.20 18.29 -5.76
CA GLY A 2 37.24 18.36 -4.66
C GLY A 2 36.42 17.08 -4.55
N VAL A 3 36.33 16.50 -3.35
CA VAL A 3 35.50 15.33 -3.08
C VAL A 3 34.04 15.80 -2.92
N ILE A 4 33.14 15.28 -3.75
CA ILE A 4 31.70 15.52 -3.61
C ILE A 4 31.17 14.57 -2.53
N LYS A 5 30.66 15.11 -1.43
CA LYS A 5 29.94 14.33 -0.41
C LYS A 5 28.46 14.29 -0.77
N ILE A 6 27.94 13.08 -0.98
CA ILE A 6 26.52 12.81 -1.17
C ILE A 6 26.02 12.16 0.13
N TYR A 7 24.89 12.64 0.64
CA TYR A 7 24.18 12.04 1.76
C TYR A 7 22.70 12.01 1.41
N SER A 8 22.01 10.96 1.84
CA SER A 8 20.56 10.79 1.71
C SER A 8 19.92 10.93 3.09
N VAL A 9 18.73 11.52 3.11
CA VAL A 9 17.86 11.56 4.29
C VAL A 9 16.56 10.88 3.92
N GLU A 10 16.05 10.06 4.82
CA GLU A 10 14.78 9.36 4.67
C GLU A 10 13.84 9.85 5.76
N PHE A 11 12.62 10.21 5.38
CA PHE A 11 11.60 10.65 6.31
C PHE A 11 10.21 10.29 5.77
N ASN A 12 9.30 10.00 6.68
CA ASN A 12 7.90 9.79 6.37
C ASN A 12 7.16 11.12 6.43
N THR A 13 6.31 11.36 5.44
CA THR A 13 5.52 12.59 5.34
C THR A 13 4.23 12.30 4.60
N LYS A 14 3.17 13.06 4.92
CA LYS A 14 1.92 13.01 4.17
C LYS A 14 1.93 14.14 3.15
N PRO A 15 1.76 13.84 1.85
CA PRO A 15 1.60 14.89 0.86
C PRO A 15 0.27 15.62 1.10
N GLU A 16 0.31 16.95 1.09
CA GLU A 16 -0.87 17.80 1.23
C GLU A 16 -0.96 18.71 0.01
N ASN A 17 -2.07 18.64 -0.74
CA ASN A 17 -2.31 19.43 -1.96
C ASN A 17 -1.18 19.34 -3.00
N GLY A 18 -0.53 18.18 -3.13
CA GLY A 18 0.59 17.96 -4.04
C GLY A 18 1.94 18.49 -3.54
N PHE A 19 2.00 18.98 -2.29
CA PHE A 19 3.23 19.42 -1.64
C PHE A 19 3.70 18.40 -0.62
N ILE A 20 5.00 18.14 -0.62
CA ILE A 20 5.67 17.38 0.43
C ILE A 20 6.46 18.36 1.29
N LYS A 21 6.11 18.44 2.58
CA LYS A 21 6.85 19.25 3.54
C LYS A 21 8.09 18.49 4.01
N ILE A 22 9.26 19.07 3.77
CA ILE A 22 10.51 18.60 4.36
C ILE A 22 10.51 18.97 5.86
N PRO A 23 10.78 18.02 6.77
CA PRO A 23 10.86 18.29 8.20
C PRO A 23 11.89 19.37 8.55
N GLU A 24 11.59 20.19 9.56
CA GLU A 24 12.41 21.37 9.90
C GLU A 24 13.83 21.03 10.39
N GLU A 25 14.03 19.82 10.90
CA GLU A 25 15.36 19.29 11.26
C GLU A 25 16.35 19.33 10.09
N TYR A 26 15.83 19.27 8.86
CA TYR A 26 16.61 19.30 7.63
C TYR A 26 16.76 20.70 7.01
N ASN A 27 16.23 21.75 7.63
CA ASN A 27 16.36 23.13 7.12
C ASN A 27 17.81 23.62 7.04
N LYS A 28 18.73 22.98 7.78
CA LYS A 28 20.17 23.28 7.75
C LYS A 28 20.87 22.69 6.53
N LEU A 29 20.21 21.79 5.80
CA LEU A 29 20.78 21.19 4.59
C LEU A 29 20.80 22.23 3.46
N ASN A 30 21.88 22.24 2.69
CA ASN A 30 21.96 23.08 1.50
C ASN A 30 21.15 22.45 0.37
N LEU A 31 19.89 22.85 0.23
CA LEU A 31 18.93 22.30 -0.74
C LEU A 31 19.14 22.79 -2.19
N LYS A 32 20.21 23.53 -2.49
CA LYS A 32 20.46 24.08 -3.85
C LYS A 32 20.50 23.01 -4.96
N ASN A 33 20.93 21.79 -4.64
CA ASN A 33 21.01 20.67 -5.57
C ASN A 33 20.37 19.42 -4.92
N LEU A 34 19.04 19.46 -4.74
CA LEU A 34 18.28 18.37 -4.13
C LEU A 34 17.84 17.35 -5.20
N LYS A 35 18.08 16.05 -4.94
CA LYS A 35 17.44 14.94 -5.64
C LYS A 35 16.44 14.30 -4.68
N VAL A 36 15.19 14.14 -5.12
CA VAL A 36 14.11 13.54 -4.33
C VAL A 36 13.77 12.17 -4.91
N ILE A 37 13.56 11.18 -4.04
CA ILE A 37 13.04 9.86 -4.38
C ILE A 37 11.72 9.72 -3.61
N LEU A 38 10.64 9.38 -4.32
CA LEU A 38 9.34 9.12 -3.71
C LEU A 38 9.11 7.61 -3.69
N ILE A 39 8.90 7.06 -2.49
CA ILE A 39 8.48 5.68 -2.30
C ILE A 39 7.02 5.76 -1.86
N ILE A 40 6.12 5.24 -2.69
CA ILE A 40 4.69 5.22 -2.42
C ILE A 40 4.38 3.81 -1.93
N ASP A 41 3.97 3.71 -0.68
CA ASP A 41 3.47 2.47 -0.12
C ASP A 41 1.96 2.41 -0.40
N ASP A 42 1.58 1.59 -1.36
CA ASP A 42 0.18 1.33 -1.71
C ASP A 42 -0.30 0.11 -0.92
N GLU A 43 -0.14 0.12 0.41
CA GLU A 43 -0.82 -0.81 1.33
C GLU A 43 -2.34 -0.55 1.33
N LYS A 44 -2.94 -0.54 0.14
CA LYS A 44 -4.29 -1.02 0.03
C LYS A 44 -4.23 -2.53 0.20
N ASN A 45 -4.81 -2.99 1.30
CA ASN A 45 -5.37 -4.33 1.40
C ASN A 45 -6.51 -4.49 0.36
N GLU A 46 -6.23 -4.32 -0.94
CA GLU A 46 -7.23 -4.41 -2.01
C GLU A 46 -7.72 -5.86 -2.20
N GLU A 47 -6.97 -6.87 -1.76
CA GLU A 47 -7.44 -8.27 -1.79
C GLU A 47 -8.53 -8.61 -0.77
N LYS A 48 -8.64 -7.89 0.36
CA LYS A 48 -9.72 -8.15 1.33
C LYS A 48 -11.04 -7.53 0.90
N ASP A 49 -10.97 -6.32 0.34
CA ASP A 49 -12.17 -5.54 -0.02
C ASP A 49 -12.98 -6.20 -1.16
N GLU A 50 -12.33 -6.86 -2.13
CA GLU A 50 -13.08 -7.52 -3.23
C GLU A 50 -13.76 -8.82 -2.79
N ILE A 51 -13.11 -9.61 -1.95
CA ILE A 51 -13.67 -10.87 -1.44
C ILE A 51 -14.84 -10.56 -0.50
N ASP A 52 -14.66 -9.61 0.44
CA ASP A 52 -15.72 -9.21 1.36
C ASP A 52 -16.91 -8.60 0.57
N LYS A 53 -16.67 -7.74 -0.43
CA LYS A 53 -17.75 -7.22 -1.31
C LYS A 53 -18.42 -8.29 -2.18
N PHE A 54 -17.69 -9.33 -2.58
CA PHE A 54 -18.24 -10.47 -3.31
C PHE A 54 -19.20 -11.25 -2.41
N PHE A 55 -18.80 -11.56 -1.18
CA PHE A 55 -19.65 -12.31 -0.24
C PHE A 55 -20.78 -11.50 0.38
N GLU A 56 -20.65 -10.17 0.52
CA GLU A 56 -21.75 -9.29 0.97
C GLU A 56 -22.88 -9.17 -0.07
N ASN A 57 -22.55 -9.17 -1.38
CA ASN A 57 -23.55 -9.09 -2.45
C ASN A 57 -24.20 -10.45 -2.78
N TYR A 58 -23.57 -11.56 -2.39
CA TYR A 58 -24.07 -12.91 -2.64
C TYR A 58 -24.45 -13.58 -1.33
N ASN A 59 -25.63 -13.25 -0.79
CA ASN A 59 -26.23 -13.99 0.32
C ASN A 59 -26.75 -15.36 -0.18
N PHE A 60 -25.83 -16.32 -0.35
CA PHE A 60 -26.17 -17.69 -0.71
C PHE A 60 -26.74 -18.41 0.52
N ASP A 61 -28.05 -18.65 0.55
CA ASP A 61 -28.68 -19.49 1.56
C ASP A 61 -28.36 -20.98 1.29
N LEU A 62 -27.23 -21.43 1.83
CA LEU A 62 -26.76 -22.82 1.76
C LEU A 62 -27.35 -23.69 2.89
N SER A 63 -28.30 -23.17 3.68
CA SER A 63 -28.91 -23.90 4.79
C SER A 63 -29.63 -25.18 4.35
N SER A 64 -30.05 -25.24 3.08
CA SER A 64 -30.70 -26.38 2.45
C SER A 64 -29.73 -27.31 1.69
N PHE A 65 -28.46 -26.93 1.54
CA PHE A 65 -27.47 -27.69 0.79
C PHE A 65 -26.89 -28.83 1.63
N LYS A 66 -27.31 -30.06 1.36
CA LYS A 66 -26.67 -31.27 1.90
C LYS A 66 -25.66 -31.78 0.90
N PHE A 67 -24.39 -31.56 1.20
CA PHE A 67 -23.29 -32.12 0.41
C PHE A 67 -23.30 -33.66 0.49
N ASN A 68 -23.66 -34.33 -0.60
CA ASN A 68 -23.60 -35.79 -0.69
C ASN A 68 -22.19 -36.23 -1.09
N ARG A 69 -21.43 -36.76 -0.12
CA ARG A 69 -20.04 -37.22 -0.32
C ARG A 69 -19.95 -38.44 -1.25
N GLU A 70 -21.00 -39.24 -1.34
CA GLU A 70 -20.99 -40.46 -2.16
C GLU A 70 -21.00 -40.10 -3.66
N GLU A 71 -21.87 -39.18 -4.08
CA GLU A 71 -21.99 -38.71 -5.47
C GLU A 71 -20.73 -37.95 -5.97
N ALA A 72 -20.04 -37.23 -5.07
CA ALA A 72 -18.86 -36.44 -5.42
C ALA A 72 -17.60 -37.29 -5.65
N ASN A 73 -17.54 -38.48 -5.06
CA ASN A 73 -16.39 -39.41 -5.17
C ASN A 73 -16.55 -40.44 -6.30
N GLU A 74 -17.67 -40.42 -7.03
CA GLU A 74 -17.90 -41.26 -8.22
C GLU A 74 -17.26 -40.68 -9.51
N ARG A 75 -16.44 -39.64 -9.40
CA ARG A 75 -15.64 -39.07 -10.50
C ARG A 75 -14.16 -39.39 -10.39
#